data_AF-A0A3D6CDT9-F1
#
_entry.id   AF-A0A3D6CDT9-F1
#
_cell.length_a   1.000
_cell.length_b   1.000
_cell.length_c   1.000
_cell.angle_alpha   90.00
_cell.angle_beta   90.00
_cell.angle_gamma   90.00
#
_symmetry.space_group_name_H-M   'P 1'
#
loop_
_entity.id
_entity.type
_entity.pdbx_description
1 polymer ?
#
loop_
_entity_poly.entity_id
_entity_poly.type
_entity_poly.pdbx_seq_one_letter_code
_entity_poly.pdbx_strand_id
1 'polypeptide(L)'
;YGFNKSHSAAYALIAYQTAYLKANFPVSFIAALMTSERSNSDAVLKYMDECRGHKIEVLPPDVNKSDVFFTVENGAIRFGMAAIKGVGDAIVEIIVDIRQKEGPFESLYDFCERVSTHKANKKVLEALIKCGAFDCTGNKRSQMMAVLEEALEHGSRIQKEKADSQLDLFADSGMGVTLPSSVPRMPDIEEWEDNALLELEKEALGFYITGHPLDKFGDVLKKYASVNTNTLQDAANEKMIRIGGTLKVLKIHKTKKGDMMAFCAIEDQFQSVEVVVFPKLYAQTHTFLSQEQVVILEAEVQKTENTVKLLGEKIVPIEQAENEWTSGILIEVDAQNHGVEILEQIKPVIERYPGECISFLRIKLDGEHPPVLVKLGDEYRTDAHPGYFREVETILGQGCIETRCAPVKEKVKKKKRWQKKPAPA
;
A
#
# COMPACT_ATOMS: atom_id res chain seq x y z
N TYR A 1 -3.07 -3.90 -46.68
CA TYR A 1 -2.38 -4.16 -45.39
C TYR A 1 -1.03 -4.87 -45.55
N GLY A 2 -0.33 -4.76 -46.70
CA GLY A 2 1.04 -5.29 -46.80
C GLY A 2 1.99 -4.46 -45.94
N PHE A 3 2.84 -5.11 -45.14
CA PHE A 3 3.76 -4.45 -44.20
C PHE A 3 5.22 -4.80 -44.54
N ASN A 4 6.16 -3.88 -44.25
CA ASN A 4 7.56 -4.06 -44.62
C ASN A 4 8.25 -5.12 -43.74
N LYS A 5 8.63 -6.24 -44.35
CA LYS A 5 9.23 -7.39 -43.66
C LYS A 5 10.57 -7.08 -42.99
N SER A 6 11.47 -6.30 -43.61
CA SER A 6 12.78 -6.02 -43.02
C SER A 6 12.66 -5.15 -41.76
N HIS A 7 11.75 -4.18 -41.78
CA HIS A 7 11.42 -3.38 -40.60
C HIS A 7 10.78 -4.24 -39.51
N SER A 8 9.75 -5.04 -39.83
CA SER A 8 9.10 -5.92 -38.85
C SER A 8 10.05 -6.94 -38.24
N ALA A 9 10.93 -7.56 -39.03
CA ALA A 9 11.85 -8.58 -38.54
C ALA A 9 12.85 -8.02 -37.53
N ALA A 10 13.36 -6.80 -37.75
CA ALA A 10 14.28 -6.15 -36.83
C ALA A 10 13.65 -5.88 -35.46
N TYR A 11 12.42 -5.33 -35.42
CA TYR A 11 11.71 -5.11 -34.16
C TYR A 11 11.24 -6.41 -33.49
N ALA A 12 10.86 -7.41 -34.29
CA ALA A 12 10.50 -8.73 -33.76
C ALA A 12 11.67 -9.40 -33.05
N LEU A 13 12.90 -9.21 -33.53
CA LEU A 13 14.11 -9.70 -32.84
C LEU A 13 14.28 -9.06 -31.46
N ILE A 14 14.08 -7.75 -31.33
CA ILE A 14 14.15 -7.05 -30.04
C ILE A 14 13.05 -7.56 -29.10
N ALA A 15 11.82 -7.70 -29.60
CA ALA A 15 10.71 -8.24 -28.82
C ALA A 15 10.97 -9.69 -28.35
N TYR A 16 11.60 -10.52 -29.20
CA TYR A 16 12.02 -11.86 -28.82
C TYR A 16 13.12 -11.84 -27.75
N GLN A 17 14.12 -10.97 -27.89
CA GLN A 17 15.20 -10.83 -26.91
C GLN A 17 14.67 -10.36 -25.54
N THR A 18 13.77 -9.38 -25.51
CA THR A 18 13.16 -8.92 -24.24
C THR A 18 12.30 -10.02 -23.62
N ALA A 19 11.50 -10.73 -24.41
CA ALA A 19 10.73 -11.88 -23.93
C ALA A 19 11.63 -13.01 -23.39
N TYR A 20 12.75 -13.29 -24.07
CA TYR A 20 13.73 -14.28 -23.63
C TYR A 20 14.36 -13.90 -22.29
N LEU A 21 14.78 -12.64 -22.12
CA LEU A 21 15.35 -12.16 -20.86
C LEU A 21 14.32 -12.20 -19.73
N LYS A 22 13.08 -11.79 -19.98
CA LYS A 22 12.00 -11.88 -19.00
C LYS A 22 11.70 -13.31 -18.57
N ALA A 23 11.72 -14.26 -19.51
CA ALA A 23 11.41 -15.66 -19.24
C ALA A 23 12.53 -16.37 -18.45
N ASN A 24 13.80 -16.05 -18.73
CA ASN A 24 14.96 -16.77 -18.16
C ASN A 24 15.62 -16.04 -16.98
N PHE A 25 15.54 -14.71 -16.94
CA PHE A 25 16.18 -13.86 -15.91
C PHE A 25 15.20 -12.80 -15.38
N PRO A 26 14.02 -13.19 -14.85
CA PRO A 26 12.95 -12.24 -14.52
C PRO A 26 13.37 -11.18 -13.51
N VAL A 27 14.11 -11.57 -12.46
CA VAL A 27 14.53 -10.64 -11.39
C VAL A 27 15.49 -9.57 -11.93
N SER A 28 16.54 -9.99 -12.65
CA SER A 28 17.50 -9.05 -13.25
C SER A 28 16.86 -8.20 -14.35
N PHE A 29 15.94 -8.78 -15.12
CA PHE A 29 15.21 -8.05 -16.16
C PHE A 29 14.36 -6.93 -15.57
N ILE A 30 13.59 -7.21 -14.51
CA ILE A 30 12.77 -6.17 -13.86
C ILE A 30 13.65 -5.13 -13.16
N ALA A 31 14.73 -5.53 -12.49
CA ALA A 31 15.69 -4.59 -11.90
C ALA A 31 16.29 -3.63 -12.95
N ALA A 32 16.59 -4.13 -14.16
CA ALA A 32 17.06 -3.31 -15.27
C ALA A 32 15.98 -2.33 -15.79
N LEU A 33 14.72 -2.77 -15.86
CA LEU A 33 13.59 -1.90 -16.23
C LEU A 33 13.36 -0.79 -15.20
N MET A 34 13.38 -1.12 -13.91
CA MET A 34 13.27 -0.16 -12.81
C MET A 34 14.43 0.86 -12.84
N THR A 35 15.63 0.40 -13.19
CA THR A 35 16.80 1.28 -13.36
C THR A 35 16.65 2.25 -14.55
N SER A 36 16.10 1.77 -15.67
CA SER A 36 15.86 2.57 -16.87
C SER A 36 14.81 3.67 -16.63
N GLU A 37 13.77 3.37 -15.86
CA GLU A 37 12.65 4.28 -15.58
C GLU A 37 12.73 4.91 -14.17
N ARG A 38 13.91 4.90 -13.53
CA ARG A 38 14.10 5.32 -12.12
C ARG A 38 13.64 6.75 -11.83
N SER A 39 13.66 7.63 -12.83
CA SER A 39 13.22 9.03 -12.71
C SER A 39 11.70 9.20 -12.78
N ASN A 40 10.97 8.14 -13.13
CA ASN A 40 9.53 8.12 -13.26
C ASN A 40 8.90 7.23 -12.17
N SER A 41 8.46 7.85 -11.07
CA SER A 41 7.88 7.15 -9.93
C SER A 41 6.67 6.26 -10.31
N ASP A 42 5.83 6.70 -11.25
CA ASP A 42 4.67 5.93 -11.71
C ASP A 42 5.08 4.65 -12.45
N ALA A 43 6.17 4.72 -13.23
CA ALA A 43 6.70 3.55 -13.94
C ALA A 43 7.37 2.58 -12.97
N VAL A 44 8.11 3.08 -11.98
CA VAL A 44 8.72 2.24 -10.92
C VAL A 44 7.64 1.51 -10.13
N LEU A 45 6.56 2.21 -9.75
CA LEU A 45 5.39 1.63 -9.09
C LEU A 45 4.78 0.47 -9.90
N LYS A 46 4.59 0.67 -11.20
CA LYS A 46 4.07 -0.38 -12.09
C LYS A 46 4.96 -1.63 -12.10
N TYR A 47 6.28 -1.46 -12.11
CA TYR A 47 7.21 -2.61 -12.06
C TYR A 47 7.25 -3.26 -10.67
N MET A 48 7.05 -2.50 -9.59
CA MET A 48 6.88 -3.09 -8.25
C MET A 48 5.64 -3.98 -8.15
N ASP A 49 4.52 -3.56 -8.75
CA ASP A 49 3.32 -4.39 -8.81
C ASP A 49 3.54 -5.66 -9.63
N GLU A 50 4.32 -5.57 -10.70
CA GLU A 50 4.74 -6.74 -11.46
C GLU A 50 5.62 -7.68 -10.61
N CYS A 51 6.57 -7.15 -9.82
CA CYS A 51 7.34 -7.94 -8.86
C CYS A 51 6.45 -8.69 -7.88
N ARG A 52 5.43 -8.02 -7.31
CA ARG A 52 4.46 -8.66 -6.40
C ARG A 52 3.71 -9.81 -7.09
N GLY A 53 3.26 -9.61 -8.32
CA GLY A 53 2.62 -10.65 -9.14
C GLY A 53 3.52 -11.86 -9.40
N HIS A 54 4.82 -11.64 -9.54
CA HIS A 54 5.84 -12.67 -9.71
C HIS A 54 6.44 -13.21 -8.39
N LYS A 55 5.94 -12.76 -7.22
CA LYS A 55 6.48 -13.08 -5.89
C LYS A 55 7.97 -12.75 -5.74
N ILE A 56 8.41 -11.68 -6.40
CA ILE A 56 9.75 -11.12 -6.27
C ILE A 56 9.69 -10.05 -5.17
N GLU A 57 10.49 -10.22 -4.14
CA GLU A 57 10.59 -9.26 -3.04
C GLU A 57 11.39 -8.03 -3.47
N VAL A 58 10.92 -6.85 -3.08
CA VAL A 58 11.63 -5.58 -3.28
C VAL A 58 12.06 -5.06 -1.91
N LEU A 59 13.36 -5.08 -1.65
CA LEU A 59 13.93 -4.68 -0.37
C LEU A 59 14.14 -3.16 -0.33
N PRO A 60 13.91 -2.50 0.83
CA PRO A 60 14.09 -1.06 0.97
C PRO A 60 15.54 -0.63 0.71
N PRO A 61 15.78 0.67 0.45
CA PRO A 61 17.13 1.19 0.35
C PRO A 61 17.91 0.96 1.65
N ASP A 62 19.22 0.80 1.54
CA ASP A 62 20.13 0.55 2.67
C ASP A 62 21.50 1.16 2.33
N VAL A 63 22.00 2.09 3.15
CA VAL A 63 23.29 2.76 2.87
C VAL A 63 24.47 1.78 2.79
N ASN A 64 24.37 0.63 3.45
CA ASN A 64 25.41 -0.39 3.52
C ASN A 64 25.26 -1.48 2.45
N LYS A 65 24.10 -1.61 1.79
CA LYS A 65 23.85 -2.67 0.79
C LYS A 65 23.42 -2.15 -0.58
N SER A 66 22.63 -1.09 -0.64
CA SER A 66 22.14 -0.54 -1.91
C SER A 66 23.26 0.03 -2.76
N ASP A 67 23.08 -0.02 -4.07
CA ASP A 67 23.96 0.62 -5.05
C ASP A 67 23.26 1.87 -5.63
N VAL A 68 23.91 2.52 -6.60
CA VAL A 68 23.34 3.64 -7.36
C VAL A 68 22.01 3.22 -7.99
N PHE A 69 21.98 2.06 -8.63
CA PHE A 69 20.82 1.52 -9.33
C PHE A 69 20.22 0.31 -8.62
N PHE A 70 19.07 -0.16 -9.11
CA PHE A 70 18.42 -1.36 -8.58
C PHE A 70 19.32 -2.57 -8.83
N THR A 71 19.57 -3.35 -7.78
CA THR A 71 20.46 -4.52 -7.82
C THR A 71 19.71 -5.77 -7.39
N VAL A 72 20.22 -6.93 -7.79
CA VAL A 72 19.65 -8.22 -7.39
C VAL A 72 20.44 -8.75 -6.20
N GLU A 73 19.76 -9.03 -5.09
CA GLU A 73 20.32 -9.58 -3.87
C GLU A 73 19.52 -10.82 -3.47
N ASN A 74 20.14 -12.01 -3.51
CA ASN A 74 19.52 -13.27 -3.06
C ASN A 74 18.15 -13.59 -3.68
N GLY A 75 17.91 -13.21 -4.93
CA GLY A 75 16.63 -13.41 -5.63
C GLY A 75 15.58 -12.32 -5.38
N ALA A 76 15.90 -11.33 -4.55
CA ALA A 76 15.14 -10.10 -4.36
C ALA A 76 15.78 -8.93 -5.13
N ILE A 77 15.02 -7.84 -5.28
CA ILE A 77 15.51 -6.59 -5.86
C ILE A 77 15.76 -5.60 -4.73
N ARG A 78 17.01 -5.15 -4.57
CA ARG A 78 17.38 -4.08 -3.65
C ARG A 78 17.12 -2.73 -4.29
N PHE A 79 16.44 -1.83 -3.57
CA PHE A 79 16.16 -0.49 -4.05
C PHE A 79 17.45 0.31 -4.33
N GLY A 80 17.53 0.93 -5.50
CA GLY A 80 18.64 1.79 -5.88
C GLY A 80 18.53 3.15 -5.19
N MET A 81 19.60 3.63 -4.56
CA MET A 81 19.56 4.89 -3.81
C MET A 81 19.33 6.11 -4.71
N ALA A 82 19.67 6.04 -6.01
CA ALA A 82 19.42 7.13 -6.95
C ALA A 82 17.93 7.30 -7.32
N ALA A 83 17.08 6.32 -7.01
CA ALA A 83 15.63 6.43 -7.21
C ALA A 83 14.92 7.17 -6.05
N ILE A 84 15.64 7.54 -4.98
CA ILE A 84 15.09 8.29 -3.85
C ILE A 84 14.90 9.75 -4.25
N LYS A 85 13.71 10.31 -3.96
CA LYS A 85 13.37 11.67 -4.37
C LYS A 85 14.28 12.69 -3.69
N GLY A 86 14.96 13.50 -4.50
CA GLY A 86 15.86 14.55 -4.01
C GLY A 86 17.29 14.06 -3.72
N VAL A 87 17.59 12.79 -3.96
CA VAL A 87 18.95 12.25 -3.89
C VAL A 87 19.51 12.15 -5.31
N GLY A 88 20.66 12.77 -5.58
CA GLY A 88 21.27 12.77 -6.92
C GLY A 88 22.28 11.63 -7.11
N ASP A 89 22.35 11.09 -8.33
CA ASP A 89 23.26 9.98 -8.72
C ASP A 89 24.69 10.20 -8.22
N ALA A 90 25.25 11.41 -8.42
CA ALA A 90 26.62 11.75 -8.02
C ALA A 90 26.87 11.61 -6.50
N ILE A 91 25.88 11.89 -5.67
CA ILE A 91 26.00 11.77 -4.21
C ILE A 91 26.01 10.30 -3.82
N VAL A 92 25.18 9.50 -4.49
CA VAL A 92 25.12 8.05 -4.26
C VAL A 92 26.41 7.36 -4.69
N GLU A 93 26.98 7.75 -5.83
CA GLU A 93 28.30 7.27 -6.28
C GLU A 93 29.38 7.53 -5.22
N ILE A 94 29.37 8.72 -4.60
CA ILE A 94 30.31 9.06 -3.51
C ILE A 94 30.07 8.18 -2.28
N ILE A 95 28.81 7.95 -1.90
CA ILE A 95 28.47 7.08 -0.75
C ILE A 95 29.00 5.65 -0.99
N VAL A 96 28.76 5.12 -2.19
CA VAL A 96 29.21 3.77 -2.57
C VAL A 96 30.74 3.69 -2.61
N ASP A 97 31.43 4.68 -3.17
CA ASP A 97 32.90 4.75 -3.22
C ASP A 97 33.53 4.80 -1.82
N ILE A 98 33.00 5.64 -0.92
CA ILE A 98 33.44 5.71 0.47
C ILE A 98 33.22 4.37 1.17
N ARG A 99 32.04 3.77 1.02
CA ARG A 99 31.73 2.46 1.61
C ARG A 99 32.68 1.37 1.12
N GLN A 100 33.03 1.37 -0.16
CA GLN A 100 33.97 0.38 -0.73
C GLN A 100 35.40 0.57 -0.22
N LYS A 101 35.82 1.82 0.06
CA LYS A 101 37.18 2.13 0.54
C LYS A 101 37.34 2.00 2.05
N GLU A 102 36.35 2.44 2.82
CA GLU A 102 36.43 2.59 4.27
C GLU A 102 35.57 1.56 5.03
N GLY A 103 34.77 0.76 4.33
CA GLY A 103 33.88 -0.23 4.91
C GLY A 103 32.47 0.31 5.20
N PRO A 104 31.61 -0.50 5.85
CA PRO A 104 30.22 -0.11 6.14
C PRO A 104 30.15 1.08 7.11
N PHE A 105 29.05 1.82 7.03
CA PHE A 105 28.68 2.89 7.95
C PHE A 105 28.03 2.30 9.21
N GLU A 106 28.54 2.68 10.38
CA GLU A 106 28.07 2.13 11.67
C GLU A 106 26.93 2.97 12.27
N SER A 107 26.90 4.28 11.98
CA SER A 107 25.91 5.21 12.52
C SER A 107 25.71 6.42 11.61
N LEU A 108 24.69 7.24 11.91
CA LEU A 108 24.49 8.53 11.25
C LEU A 108 25.68 9.48 11.44
N TYR A 109 26.28 9.51 12.63
CA TYR A 109 27.47 10.34 12.89
C TYR A 109 28.65 9.90 12.06
N ASP A 110 28.91 8.59 12.01
CA ASP A 110 29.96 7.98 11.20
C ASP A 110 29.76 8.29 9.70
N PHE A 111 28.53 8.22 9.21
CA PHE A 111 28.19 8.65 7.85
C PHE A 111 28.51 10.14 7.62
N CYS A 112 28.10 11.04 8.52
CA CYS A 112 28.35 12.48 8.39
C CYS A 112 29.85 12.85 8.53
N GLU A 113 30.64 12.06 9.24
CA GLU A 113 32.09 12.23 9.35
C GLU A 113 32.82 11.87 8.06
N ARG A 114 32.40 10.78 7.40
CA ARG A 114 33.03 10.29 6.15
C ARG A 114 32.49 11.01 4.90
N VAL A 115 31.19 11.31 4.85
CA VAL A 115 30.53 11.95 3.72
C VAL A 115 30.42 13.45 3.97
N SER A 116 31.10 14.26 3.16
CA SER A 116 31.11 15.72 3.36
C SER A 116 29.73 16.37 3.24
N THR A 117 29.44 17.30 4.15
CA THR A 117 28.19 18.09 4.19
C THR A 117 27.98 18.98 2.96
N HIS A 118 29.06 19.33 2.25
CA HIS A 118 28.96 19.99 0.94
C HIS A 118 28.39 19.08 -0.15
N LYS A 119 28.51 17.75 0.02
CA LYS A 119 28.06 16.74 -0.93
C LYS A 119 26.68 16.19 -0.53
N ALA A 120 26.51 15.81 0.73
CA ALA A 120 25.22 15.38 1.28
C ALA A 120 24.61 16.50 2.13
N ASN A 121 23.65 17.24 1.56
CA ASN A 121 22.95 18.30 2.29
C ASN A 121 21.88 17.71 3.24
N LYS A 122 21.34 18.56 4.13
CA LYS A 122 20.29 18.19 5.10
C LYS A 122 19.11 17.46 4.44
N LYS A 123 18.64 17.93 3.27
CA LYS A 123 17.49 17.32 2.58
C LYS A 123 17.77 15.90 2.09
N VAL A 124 19.00 15.61 1.67
CA VAL A 124 19.40 14.26 1.25
C VAL A 124 19.38 13.31 2.43
N LEU A 125 19.95 13.72 3.57
CA LEU A 125 19.93 12.93 4.79
C LEU A 125 18.50 12.74 5.33
N GLU A 126 17.67 13.77 5.31
CA GLU A 126 16.24 13.65 5.64
C GLU A 126 15.57 12.57 4.77
N ALA A 127 15.79 12.60 3.45
CA ALA A 127 15.23 11.62 2.53
C ALA A 127 15.73 10.20 2.82
N LEU A 128 17.04 10.02 3.07
CA LEU A 128 17.65 8.73 3.41
C LEU A 128 17.14 8.16 4.74
N ILE A 129 16.96 9.01 5.75
CA ILE A 129 16.37 8.59 7.04
C ILE A 129 14.91 8.20 6.82
N LYS A 130 14.12 9.05 6.15
CA LYS A 130 12.68 8.84 5.91
C LYS A 130 12.39 7.56 5.14
N CYS A 131 13.22 7.20 4.16
CA CYS A 131 13.05 5.98 3.37
C CYS A 131 13.65 4.71 4.00
N GLY A 132 14.26 4.81 5.19
CA GLY A 132 14.81 3.66 5.91
C GLY A 132 16.22 3.23 5.54
N ALA A 133 16.94 4.04 4.76
CA ALA A 133 18.30 3.68 4.33
C ALA A 133 19.27 3.48 5.51
N PHE A 134 19.01 4.15 6.64
CA PHE A 134 19.81 4.06 7.86
C PHE A 134 19.28 3.06 8.90
N ASP A 135 18.18 2.34 8.65
CA ASP A 135 17.61 1.39 9.60
C ASP A 135 18.60 0.26 9.97
N CYS A 136 19.54 -0.03 9.06
CA CYS A 136 20.63 -0.99 9.29
C CYS A 136 21.59 -0.59 10.43
N THR A 137 21.62 0.68 10.84
CA THR A 137 22.47 1.17 11.95
C THR A 137 21.90 0.84 13.34
N GLY A 138 20.67 0.33 13.41
CA GLY A 138 20.00 -0.04 14.65
C GLY A 138 19.40 1.14 15.45
N ASN A 139 19.57 2.38 14.96
CA ASN A 139 18.95 3.56 15.55
C ASN A 139 17.54 3.77 14.98
N LYS A 140 16.65 4.37 15.78
CA LYS A 140 15.30 4.73 15.35
C LYS A 140 15.32 5.91 14.37
N ARG A 141 14.37 5.95 13.43
CA ARG A 141 14.25 7.07 12.49
C ARG A 141 13.92 8.37 13.21
N SER A 142 13.09 8.33 14.26
CA SER A 142 12.81 9.47 15.13
C SER A 142 14.09 10.04 15.77
N GLN A 143 14.94 9.17 16.32
CA GLN A 143 16.21 9.54 16.95
C GLN A 143 17.15 10.23 15.96
N MET A 144 17.34 9.60 14.80
CA MET A 144 18.20 10.12 13.74
C MET A 144 17.72 11.47 13.21
N MET A 145 16.40 11.65 13.05
CA MET A 145 15.83 12.91 12.61
C MET A 145 16.01 14.02 13.66
N ALA A 146 15.88 13.69 14.95
CA ALA A 146 16.06 14.65 16.04
C ALA A 146 17.51 15.18 16.13
N VAL A 147 18.50 14.34 15.85
CA VAL A 147 19.93 14.72 15.93
C VAL A 147 20.53 15.14 14.59
N LEU A 148 19.75 15.20 13.52
CA LEU A 148 20.27 15.39 12.16
C LEU A 148 21.14 16.65 12.02
N GLU A 149 20.71 17.77 12.59
CA GLU A 149 21.48 19.03 12.54
C GLU A 149 22.79 18.91 13.32
N GLU A 150 22.74 18.33 14.52
CA GLU A 150 23.93 18.09 15.34
C GLU A 150 24.91 17.13 14.65
N ALA A 151 24.42 16.06 14.02
CA ALA A 151 25.25 15.11 13.29
C ALA A 151 25.97 15.75 12.09
N LEU A 152 25.28 16.66 11.38
CA LEU A 152 25.88 17.44 10.29
C LEU A 152 26.97 18.39 10.79
N GLU A 153 26.72 19.10 11.89
CA GLU A 153 27.70 20.00 12.51
C GLU A 153 28.91 19.21 13.02
N HIS A 154 28.67 18.05 13.63
CA HIS A 154 29.71 17.13 14.10
C HIS A 154 30.62 16.70 12.95
N GLY A 155 30.05 16.16 11.87
CA GLY A 155 30.81 15.71 10.70
C GLY A 155 31.61 16.84 10.05
N SER A 156 31.02 18.04 9.94
CA SER A 156 31.70 19.24 9.42
C SER A 156 32.90 19.65 10.29
N ARG A 157 32.76 19.59 11.61
CA ARG A 157 33.87 19.88 12.55
C ARG A 157 35.00 18.88 12.39
N ILE A 158 34.71 17.58 12.42
CA ILE A 158 35.71 16.52 12.28
C ILE A 158 36.44 16.60 10.93
N GLN A 159 35.74 16.91 9.84
CA GLN A 159 36.37 17.08 8.53
C GLN A 159 37.29 18.30 8.47
N LYS A 160 36.94 19.41 9.13
CA LYS A 160 37.82 20.59 9.23
C LYS A 160 39.07 20.27 10.05
N GLU A 161 38.91 19.58 11.18
CA GLU A 161 40.04 19.14 12.02
C GLU A 161 40.99 18.21 11.25
N LYS A 162 40.47 17.29 10.42
CA LYS A 162 41.27 16.43 9.54
C LYS A 162 41.96 17.18 8.40
N ALA A 163 41.36 18.29 7.92
CA ALA A 163 41.91 19.09 6.83
C ALA A 163 42.97 20.10 7.31
N ASP A 164 42.94 20.49 8.59
CA ASP A 164 43.93 21.38 9.19
C ASP A 164 45.25 20.62 9.46
N SER A 165 46.22 20.81 8.56
CA SER A 165 47.55 20.20 8.59
C SER A 165 48.42 20.59 9.80
N GLN A 166 47.93 21.48 10.66
CA GLN A 166 48.65 21.96 11.83
C GLN A 166 48.50 21.05 13.05
N LEU A 167 47.46 20.22 13.10
CA LEU A 167 47.28 19.19 14.15
C LEU A 167 48.18 17.97 13.91
N ASP A 168 48.49 17.67 12.65
CA ASP A 168 49.36 16.55 12.25
C ASP A 168 50.80 16.74 12.78
N LEU A 169 51.26 17.99 12.86
CA LEU A 169 52.60 18.35 13.37
C LEU A 169 52.75 18.18 14.89
N PHE A 170 51.64 18.18 15.64
CA PHE A 170 51.63 17.88 17.08
C PHE A 170 51.31 16.40 17.35
N ALA A 171 50.64 15.70 16.44
CA ALA A 171 50.39 14.27 16.53
C ALA A 171 51.69 13.45 16.41
N ASP A 172 52.60 13.82 15.50
CA ASP A 172 53.91 13.16 15.30
C ASP A 172 54.92 13.43 16.46
N SER A 173 54.63 14.41 17.32
CA SER A 173 55.50 14.79 18.45
C SER A 173 55.34 13.91 19.71
N GLY A 174 54.50 12.86 19.65
CA GLY A 174 54.24 11.96 20.79
C GLY A 174 53.50 12.61 21.98
N MET A 175 53.12 13.88 21.84
CA MET A 175 52.34 14.69 22.78
C MET A 175 50.92 14.97 22.28
N GLY A 176 50.49 14.29 21.21
CA GLY A 176 49.16 14.39 20.66
C GLY A 176 48.13 13.92 21.67
N VAL A 177 47.41 14.86 22.28
CA VAL A 177 46.16 14.57 22.99
C VAL A 177 45.22 13.98 21.95
N THR A 178 45.07 12.65 21.95
CA THR A 178 43.90 12.02 21.34
C THR A 178 42.71 12.53 22.13
N LEU A 179 42.12 13.64 21.68
CA LEU A 179 40.83 14.09 22.19
C LEU A 179 39.89 12.91 22.00
N PRO A 180 39.28 12.37 23.06
CA PRO A 180 38.26 11.36 22.87
C PRO A 180 37.15 12.02 22.07
N SER A 181 37.04 11.66 20.79
CA SER A 181 35.85 11.96 19.99
C SER A 181 34.73 11.16 20.61
N SER A 182 34.09 11.72 21.65
CA SER A 182 32.88 11.13 22.19
C SER A 182 31.81 11.36 21.14
N VAL A 183 31.56 10.34 20.31
CA VAL A 183 30.40 10.33 19.41
C VAL A 183 29.18 10.69 20.26
N PRO A 184 28.44 11.75 19.90
CA PRO A 184 27.29 12.16 20.68
C PRO A 184 26.29 11.01 20.78
N ARG A 185 25.63 10.89 21.94
CA ARG A 185 24.66 9.82 22.17
C ARG A 185 23.34 10.16 21.50
N MET A 186 22.72 9.16 20.89
CA MET A 186 21.34 9.29 20.43
C MET A 186 20.40 9.56 21.61
N PRO A 187 19.40 10.45 21.44
CA PRO A 187 18.41 10.72 22.47
C PRO A 187 17.53 9.49 22.71
N ASP A 188 17.10 9.29 23.95
CA ASP A 188 16.14 8.24 24.28
C ASP A 188 14.72 8.73 23.98
N ILE A 189 14.28 8.51 22.74
CA ILE A 189 12.93 8.84 22.29
C ILE A 189 12.25 7.62 21.65
N GLU A 190 10.93 7.60 21.75
CA GLU A 190 10.10 6.57 21.12
C GLU A 190 10.17 6.67 19.60
N GLU A 191 9.95 5.54 18.92
CA GLU A 191 9.84 5.53 17.46
C GLU A 191 8.49 6.12 17.05
N TRP A 192 8.42 6.70 15.87
CA TRP A 192 7.14 7.12 15.30
C TRP A 192 6.20 5.93 15.09
N GLU A 193 4.90 6.19 15.14
CA GLU A 193 3.89 5.18 14.81
C GLU A 193 4.06 4.67 13.38
N ASP A 194 3.71 3.40 13.12
CA ASP A 194 3.87 2.76 11.80
C ASP A 194 3.30 3.60 10.65
N ASN A 195 2.13 4.21 10.85
CA ASN A 195 1.48 4.99 9.81
C ASN A 195 2.30 6.24 9.46
N ALA A 196 2.89 6.90 10.46
CA ALA A 196 3.78 8.04 10.24
C ALA A 196 5.08 7.61 9.55
N LEU A 197 5.64 6.44 9.90
CA LEU A 197 6.81 5.88 9.21
C LEU A 197 6.53 5.60 7.74
N LEU A 198 5.38 4.99 7.43
CA LEU A 198 4.94 4.71 6.07
C LEU A 198 4.69 6.01 5.29
N GLU A 199 4.09 7.03 5.90
CA GLU A 199 3.91 8.34 5.27
C GLU A 199 5.23 9.01 4.90
N LEU A 200 6.22 8.96 5.80
CA LEU A 200 7.57 9.48 5.55
C LEU A 200 8.28 8.68 4.45
N GLU A 201 8.13 7.36 4.45
CA GLU A 201 8.65 6.50 3.39
C GLU A 201 8.08 6.90 2.03
N LYS A 202 6.75 7.05 1.94
CA LYS A 202 6.08 7.51 0.73
C LYS A 202 6.46 8.92 0.33
N GLU A 203 6.71 9.82 1.27
CA GLU A 203 7.21 11.17 0.97
C GLU A 203 8.57 11.11 0.26
N ALA A 204 9.47 10.24 0.73
CA ALA A 204 10.84 10.10 0.23
C ALA A 204 10.95 9.26 -1.05
N LEU A 205 10.13 8.21 -1.19
CA LEU A 205 10.20 7.26 -2.32
C LEU A 205 9.10 7.49 -3.37
N GLY A 206 7.99 8.11 -2.96
CA GLY A 206 6.78 8.28 -3.78
C GLY A 206 5.74 7.17 -3.58
N PHE A 207 6.09 6.09 -2.88
CA PHE A 207 5.25 4.92 -2.66
C PHE A 207 5.71 4.13 -1.43
N TYR A 208 4.91 3.15 -1.01
CA TYR A 208 5.23 2.30 0.11
C TYR A 208 5.95 1.00 -0.31
N ILE A 209 7.07 0.69 0.35
CA ILE A 209 7.87 -0.52 0.18
C ILE A 209 7.69 -1.47 1.36
N THR A 210 7.84 -0.96 2.59
CA THR A 210 7.93 -1.81 3.79
C THR A 210 6.57 -2.34 4.25
N GLY A 211 5.47 -1.72 3.83
CA GLY A 211 4.10 -2.18 4.06
C GLY A 211 3.10 -1.20 3.48
N HIS A 212 1.80 -1.41 3.67
CA HIS A 212 0.77 -0.47 3.26
C HIS A 212 -0.20 -0.18 4.42
N PRO A 213 -0.75 1.04 4.57
CA PRO A 213 -1.78 1.34 5.57
C PRO A 213 -3.02 0.42 5.49
N LEU A 214 -3.21 -0.26 4.36
CA LEU A 214 -4.32 -1.19 4.10
C LEU A 214 -4.03 -2.61 4.55
N ASP A 215 -2.78 -2.97 4.83
CA ASP A 215 -2.39 -4.34 5.18
C ASP A 215 -3.08 -4.79 6.48
N LYS A 216 -3.27 -3.85 7.42
CA LYS A 216 -4.02 -4.05 8.67
C LYS A 216 -5.49 -4.44 8.43
N PHE A 217 -6.04 -4.12 7.26
CA PHE A 217 -7.44 -4.34 6.92
C PHE A 217 -7.65 -5.35 5.78
N GLY A 218 -6.64 -6.17 5.47
CA GLY A 218 -6.67 -7.09 4.33
C GLY A 218 -7.89 -8.02 4.31
N ASP A 219 -8.33 -8.52 5.46
CA ASP A 219 -9.47 -9.43 5.56
C ASP A 219 -10.82 -8.73 5.30
N VAL A 220 -10.98 -7.52 5.83
CA VAL A 220 -12.16 -6.68 5.57
C VAL A 220 -12.21 -6.30 4.09
N LEU A 221 -11.06 -5.92 3.50
CA LEU A 221 -10.97 -5.57 2.08
C LEU A 221 -11.33 -6.76 1.18
N LYS A 222 -10.79 -7.96 1.44
CA LYS A 222 -11.13 -9.18 0.70
C LYS A 222 -12.63 -9.49 0.75
N LYS A 223 -13.29 -9.13 1.85
CA LYS A 223 -14.69 -9.45 2.10
C LYS A 223 -15.66 -8.45 1.50
N TYR A 224 -15.34 -7.16 1.56
CA TYR A 224 -16.27 -6.07 1.22
C TYR A 224 -15.90 -5.30 -0.05
N ALA A 225 -14.64 -5.32 -0.49
CA ALA A 225 -14.24 -4.75 -1.77
C ALA A 225 -14.50 -5.75 -2.91
N SER A 226 -15.10 -5.27 -4.00
CA SER A 226 -15.37 -6.09 -5.19
C SER A 226 -14.31 -5.95 -6.27
N VAL A 227 -13.56 -4.84 -6.25
CA VAL A 227 -12.45 -4.55 -7.18
C VAL A 227 -11.34 -3.81 -6.44
N ASN A 228 -10.14 -3.88 -7.00
CA ASN A 228 -9.00 -3.01 -6.69
C ASN A 228 -8.71 -2.12 -7.91
N THR A 229 -7.77 -1.18 -7.79
CA THR A 229 -7.46 -0.23 -8.87
C THR A 229 -6.91 -0.93 -10.12
N ASN A 230 -6.18 -2.04 -9.99
CA ASN A 230 -5.69 -2.82 -11.12
C ASN A 230 -6.84 -3.49 -11.93
N THR A 231 -7.79 -4.12 -11.24
CA THR A 231 -8.95 -4.80 -11.87
C THR A 231 -10.04 -3.82 -12.31
N LEU A 232 -9.98 -2.57 -11.86
CA LEU A 232 -10.93 -1.53 -12.24
C LEU A 232 -10.94 -1.26 -13.76
N GLN A 233 -9.79 -1.42 -14.41
CA GLN A 233 -9.68 -1.28 -15.87
C GLN A 233 -10.48 -2.31 -16.64
N ASP A 234 -10.81 -3.45 -16.04
CA ASP A 234 -11.63 -4.50 -16.65
C ASP A 234 -13.14 -4.35 -16.33
N ALA A 235 -13.50 -3.49 -15.36
CA ALA A 235 -14.89 -3.29 -14.97
C ALA A 235 -15.73 -2.66 -16.10
N ALA A 236 -16.99 -3.07 -16.27
CA ALA A 236 -17.87 -2.42 -17.25
C ALA A 236 -18.15 -0.94 -16.89
N ASN A 237 -18.35 -0.10 -17.90
CA ASN A 237 -18.79 1.28 -17.69
C ASN A 237 -20.17 1.31 -17.03
N GLU A 238 -20.42 2.29 -16.17
CA GLU A 238 -21.65 2.47 -15.37
C GLU A 238 -21.93 1.33 -14.37
N LYS A 239 -20.97 0.43 -14.16
CA LYS A 239 -21.09 -0.65 -13.16
C LYS A 239 -20.91 -0.08 -11.76
N MET A 240 -21.74 -0.52 -10.83
CA MET A 240 -21.55 -0.24 -9.40
C MET A 240 -20.50 -1.18 -8.83
N ILE A 241 -19.56 -0.62 -8.08
CA ILE A 241 -18.45 -1.34 -7.45
C ILE A 241 -18.27 -0.92 -5.99
N ARG A 242 -17.52 -1.72 -5.24
CA ARG A 242 -16.92 -1.31 -3.97
C ARG A 242 -15.41 -1.44 -4.07
N ILE A 243 -14.71 -0.40 -3.68
CA ILE A 243 -13.26 -0.34 -3.65
C ILE A 243 -12.82 0.19 -2.29
N GLY A 244 -11.84 -0.46 -1.68
CA GLY A 244 -11.28 -0.02 -0.41
C GLY A 244 -9.92 0.61 -0.60
N GLY A 245 -9.65 1.68 0.14
CA GLY A 245 -8.42 2.44 0.01
C GLY A 245 -8.36 3.64 0.92
N THR A 246 -7.23 4.31 0.92
CA THR A 246 -7.05 5.60 1.61
C THR A 246 -7.66 6.70 0.74
N LEU A 247 -8.61 7.45 1.30
CA LEU A 247 -9.30 8.50 0.56
C LEU A 247 -8.68 9.88 0.84
N LYS A 248 -8.08 10.46 -0.20
CA LYS A 248 -7.41 11.76 -0.14
C LYS A 248 -8.21 12.84 -0.83
N VAL A 249 -8.38 14.01 -0.20
CA VAL A 249 -9.04 15.16 -0.81
C VAL A 249 -8.05 15.92 -1.69
N LEU A 250 -8.34 16.03 -2.99
CA LEU A 250 -7.52 16.81 -3.92
C LEU A 250 -7.98 18.27 -3.95
N LYS A 251 -9.31 18.48 -4.03
CA LYS A 251 -9.88 19.82 -4.15
C LYS A 251 -11.34 19.84 -3.70
N ILE A 252 -11.68 20.83 -2.87
CA ILE A 252 -13.06 21.18 -2.57
C ILE A 252 -13.53 22.23 -3.58
N HIS A 253 -14.73 22.02 -4.14
CA HIS A 253 -15.32 22.91 -5.13
C HIS A 253 -16.74 23.29 -4.75
N LYS A 254 -17.06 24.58 -4.89
CA LYS A 254 -18.41 25.09 -4.66
C LYS A 254 -19.16 25.11 -5.99
N THR A 255 -20.27 24.38 -6.07
CA THR A 255 -21.11 24.33 -7.27
C THR A 255 -21.78 25.67 -7.53
N LYS A 256 -22.31 25.87 -8.75
CA LYS A 256 -23.07 27.08 -9.11
C LYS A 256 -24.30 27.34 -8.21
N LYS A 257 -24.83 26.30 -7.56
CA LYS A 257 -25.94 26.39 -6.60
C LYS A 257 -25.52 26.75 -5.19
N GLY A 258 -24.21 26.80 -4.92
CA GLY A 258 -23.63 27.09 -3.62
C GLY A 258 -23.29 25.85 -2.79
N ASP A 259 -23.70 24.65 -3.22
CA ASP A 259 -23.41 23.41 -2.51
C ASP A 259 -21.94 22.99 -2.71
N MET A 260 -21.32 22.40 -1.68
CA MET A 260 -19.93 21.94 -1.72
C MET A 260 -19.84 20.53 -2.30
N MET A 261 -18.85 20.28 -3.16
CA MET A 261 -18.46 18.97 -3.66
C MET A 261 -16.94 18.80 -3.53
N ALA A 262 -16.44 17.57 -3.59
CA ALA A 262 -15.01 17.30 -3.56
C ALA A 262 -14.56 16.42 -4.73
N PHE A 263 -13.39 16.75 -5.26
CA PHE A 263 -12.58 15.84 -6.06
C PHE A 263 -11.59 15.19 -5.11
N CYS A 264 -11.66 13.87 -5.03
CA CYS A 264 -10.84 13.05 -4.17
C CYS A 264 -10.04 12.05 -5.03
N ALA A 265 -9.08 11.40 -4.42
CA ALA A 265 -8.40 10.25 -4.96
C ALA A 265 -8.52 9.12 -3.95
N ILE A 266 -8.94 7.93 -4.39
CA ILE A 266 -8.83 6.72 -3.58
C ILE A 266 -7.58 5.97 -4.00
N GLU A 267 -6.75 5.63 -3.03
CA GLU A 267 -5.47 4.95 -3.24
C GLU A 267 -5.49 3.59 -2.55
N ASP A 268 -5.14 2.56 -3.31
CA ASP A 268 -4.88 1.22 -2.76
C ASP A 268 -3.39 0.85 -2.90
N GLN A 269 -3.06 -0.41 -2.62
CA GLN A 269 -1.67 -0.90 -2.69
C GLN A 269 -1.02 -0.74 -4.06
N PHE A 270 -1.81 -0.53 -5.12
CA PHE A 270 -1.35 -0.55 -6.50
C PHE A 270 -1.34 0.85 -7.11
N GLN A 271 -2.51 1.52 -7.13
CA GLN A 271 -2.68 2.79 -7.84
C GLN A 271 -3.64 3.74 -7.14
N SER A 272 -3.74 4.95 -7.69
CA SER A 272 -4.67 5.98 -7.26
C SER A 272 -5.69 6.27 -8.36
N VAL A 273 -6.97 6.41 -7.99
CA VAL A 273 -8.07 6.67 -8.93
C VAL A 273 -8.89 7.88 -8.47
N GLU A 274 -9.22 8.76 -9.40
CA GLU A 274 -10.02 9.97 -9.12
C GLU A 274 -11.48 9.62 -8.79
N VAL A 275 -11.96 10.17 -7.68
CA VAL A 275 -13.33 10.01 -7.18
C VAL A 275 -14.00 11.38 -7.12
N VAL A 276 -15.19 11.47 -7.70
CA VAL A 276 -16.05 12.66 -7.60
C VAL A 276 -17.07 12.43 -6.48
N VAL A 277 -17.00 13.25 -5.43
CA VAL A 277 -17.92 13.24 -4.30
C VAL A 277 -18.91 14.39 -4.47
N PHE A 278 -20.14 14.06 -4.90
CA PHE A 278 -21.21 15.04 -5.11
C PHE A 278 -21.73 15.62 -3.80
N PRO A 279 -22.43 16.79 -3.83
CA PRO A 279 -22.76 17.51 -2.61
C PRO A 279 -23.58 16.75 -1.57
N LYS A 280 -24.49 15.88 -2.01
CA LYS A 280 -25.28 15.05 -1.09
C LYS A 280 -24.39 14.12 -0.26
N LEU A 281 -23.41 13.47 -0.90
CA LEU A 281 -22.47 12.59 -0.23
C LEU A 281 -21.47 13.39 0.61
N TYR A 282 -20.95 14.50 0.05
CA TYR A 282 -20.01 15.38 0.76
C TYR A 282 -20.58 15.87 2.09
N ALA A 283 -21.85 16.33 2.12
CA ALA A 283 -22.49 16.77 3.35
C ALA A 283 -22.52 15.69 4.44
N GLN A 284 -22.66 14.42 4.06
CA GLN A 284 -22.70 13.27 4.97
C GLN A 284 -21.31 12.82 5.44
N THR A 285 -20.27 13.03 4.63
CA THR A 285 -18.95 12.38 4.83
C THR A 285 -17.80 13.37 4.99
N HIS A 286 -18.05 14.69 5.01
CA HIS A 286 -17.01 15.73 5.08
C HIS A 286 -16.06 15.57 6.29
N THR A 287 -16.54 15.06 7.42
CA THR A 287 -15.73 14.84 8.62
C THR A 287 -14.67 13.76 8.41
N PHE A 288 -15.01 12.67 7.71
CA PHE A 288 -14.08 11.58 7.40
C PHE A 288 -13.10 11.98 6.28
N LEU A 289 -13.55 12.81 5.34
CA LEU A 289 -12.75 13.31 4.23
C LEU A 289 -11.55 14.16 4.69
N SER A 290 -11.63 14.81 5.86
CA SER A 290 -10.54 15.64 6.38
C SER A 290 -9.40 14.87 7.05
N GLN A 291 -9.56 13.58 7.34
CA GLN A 291 -8.63 12.80 8.17
C GLN A 291 -7.80 11.77 7.39
N GLU A 292 -7.82 11.79 6.05
CA GLU A 292 -7.14 10.82 5.16
C GLU A 292 -7.31 9.35 5.63
N GLN A 293 -8.52 8.98 6.04
CA GLN A 293 -8.81 7.66 6.60
C GLN A 293 -8.94 6.57 5.54
N VAL A 294 -8.71 5.33 5.96
CA VAL A 294 -9.04 4.13 5.19
C VAL A 294 -10.55 3.94 5.16
N VAL A 295 -11.10 3.86 3.95
CA VAL A 295 -12.53 3.73 3.71
C VAL A 295 -12.82 2.64 2.69
N ILE A 296 -14.07 2.19 2.68
CA ILE A 296 -14.63 1.49 1.53
C ILE A 296 -15.61 2.43 0.84
N LEU A 297 -15.39 2.61 -0.45
CA LEU A 297 -16.17 3.46 -1.32
C LEU A 297 -17.06 2.59 -2.20
N GLU A 298 -18.38 2.81 -2.14
CA GLU A 298 -19.32 2.35 -3.15
C GLU A 298 -19.45 3.44 -4.23
N ALA A 299 -19.15 3.09 -5.47
CA ALA A 299 -19.09 4.05 -6.57
C ALA A 299 -19.56 3.46 -7.90
N GLU A 300 -20.04 4.35 -8.77
CA GLU A 300 -20.34 4.05 -10.17
C GLU A 300 -19.08 4.29 -11.01
N VAL A 301 -18.68 3.30 -11.80
CA VAL A 301 -17.54 3.40 -12.71
C VAL A 301 -17.92 4.28 -13.90
N GLN A 302 -17.15 5.33 -14.16
CA GLN A 302 -17.30 6.18 -15.33
C GLN A 302 -16.03 6.08 -16.21
N LYS A 303 -16.14 5.38 -17.33
CA LYS A 303 -15.05 5.24 -18.31
C LYS A 303 -15.20 6.23 -19.45
N THR A 304 -14.12 6.93 -19.73
CA THR A 304 -13.89 7.71 -20.96
C THR A 304 -12.76 7.03 -21.75
N GLU A 305 -12.55 7.39 -23.02
CA GLU A 305 -11.56 6.73 -23.91
C GLU A 305 -10.17 6.53 -23.29
N ASN A 306 -9.71 7.45 -22.42
CA ASN A 306 -8.38 7.40 -21.81
C ASN A 306 -8.37 7.41 -20.27
N THR A 307 -9.52 7.52 -19.59
CA THR A 307 -9.54 7.68 -18.12
C THR A 307 -10.70 6.95 -17.48
N VAL A 308 -10.45 6.38 -16.30
CA VAL A 308 -11.47 5.82 -15.41
C VAL A 308 -11.64 6.77 -14.23
N LYS A 309 -12.87 7.22 -14.01
CA LYS A 309 -13.26 8.00 -12.83
C LYS A 309 -14.33 7.25 -12.06
N LEU A 310 -14.41 7.52 -10.77
CA LEU A 310 -15.44 6.97 -9.89
C LEU A 310 -16.40 8.06 -9.46
N LEU A 311 -17.69 7.80 -9.58
CA LEU A 311 -18.72 8.66 -9.00
C LEU A 311 -19.13 8.07 -7.66
N GLY A 312 -18.73 8.75 -6.57
CA GLY A 312 -19.00 8.26 -5.22
C GLY A 312 -20.50 8.29 -4.90
N GLU A 313 -21.02 7.15 -4.47
CA GLU A 313 -22.41 7.00 -4.00
C GLU A 313 -22.47 6.84 -2.48
N LYS A 314 -21.49 6.15 -1.89
CA LYS A 314 -21.38 5.98 -0.44
C LYS A 314 -19.93 5.80 0.00
N ILE A 315 -19.55 6.44 1.10
CA ILE A 315 -18.23 6.28 1.73
C ILE A 315 -18.48 5.79 3.16
N VAL A 316 -17.81 4.70 3.53
CA VAL A 316 -17.93 4.10 4.86
C VAL A 316 -16.52 3.91 5.42
N PRO A 317 -16.20 4.40 6.63
CA PRO A 317 -14.95 4.07 7.31
C PRO A 317 -14.78 2.56 7.40
N ILE A 318 -13.56 2.06 7.19
CA ILE A 318 -13.35 0.60 7.09
C ILE A 318 -13.75 -0.15 8.36
N GLU A 319 -13.60 0.48 9.53
CA GLU A 319 -14.04 -0.03 10.83
C GLU A 319 -15.56 -0.24 10.93
N GLN A 320 -16.34 0.48 10.13
CA GLN A 320 -17.80 0.40 10.10
C GLN A 320 -18.31 -0.47 8.95
N ALA A 321 -17.42 -0.96 8.07
CA ALA A 321 -17.80 -1.73 6.89
C ALA A 321 -18.58 -3.01 7.25
N GLU A 322 -18.20 -3.68 8.33
CA GLU A 322 -18.87 -4.90 8.80
C GLU A 322 -20.30 -4.62 9.23
N ASN A 323 -20.54 -3.55 9.99
CA ASN A 323 -21.87 -3.19 10.45
C ASN A 323 -22.78 -2.73 9.29
N GLU A 324 -22.21 -2.08 8.29
CA GLU A 324 -22.99 -1.46 7.22
C GLU A 324 -23.37 -2.42 6.09
N TRP A 325 -22.49 -3.34 5.71
CA TRP A 325 -22.70 -4.22 4.55
C TRP A 325 -22.77 -5.70 4.90
N THR A 326 -22.73 -6.08 6.17
CA THR A 326 -23.15 -7.44 6.53
C THR A 326 -24.65 -7.57 6.29
N SER A 327 -25.02 -8.45 5.36
CA SER A 327 -26.43 -8.71 5.00
C SER A 327 -26.85 -10.14 5.28
N GLY A 328 -25.89 -11.00 5.59
CA GLY A 328 -26.16 -12.37 5.94
C GLY A 328 -25.07 -12.94 6.82
N ILE A 329 -25.36 -14.09 7.42
CA ILE A 329 -24.42 -14.87 8.22
C ILE A 329 -24.42 -16.28 7.66
N LEU A 330 -23.24 -16.82 7.38
CA LEU A 330 -23.06 -18.18 6.90
C LEU A 330 -22.50 -19.02 8.03
N ILE A 331 -23.20 -20.10 8.36
CA ILE A 331 -22.76 -21.11 9.32
C ILE A 331 -22.37 -22.35 8.53
N GLU A 332 -21.11 -22.76 8.60
CA GLU A 332 -20.59 -23.99 8.04
C GLU A 332 -20.78 -25.15 9.02
N VAL A 333 -21.44 -26.20 8.55
CA VAL A 333 -21.65 -27.43 9.32
C VAL A 333 -21.04 -28.59 8.54
N ASP A 334 -20.18 -29.34 9.19
CA ASP A 334 -19.60 -30.56 8.64
C ASP A 334 -20.45 -31.76 9.05
N ALA A 335 -21.15 -32.36 8.09
CA ALA A 335 -22.04 -33.49 8.32
C ALA A 335 -21.30 -34.80 8.66
N GLN A 336 -19.97 -34.89 8.43
CA GLN A 336 -19.18 -36.05 8.85
C GLN A 336 -18.80 -35.96 10.33
N ASN A 337 -18.51 -34.75 10.80
CA ASN A 337 -18.09 -34.49 12.17
C ASN A 337 -19.27 -34.21 13.11
N HIS A 338 -20.41 -33.80 12.58
CA HIS A 338 -21.58 -33.40 13.37
C HIS A 338 -22.83 -34.20 12.96
N GLY A 339 -23.48 -34.79 13.95
CA GLY A 339 -24.80 -35.41 13.78
C GLY A 339 -25.93 -34.38 13.74
N VAL A 340 -27.16 -34.85 13.51
CA VAL A 340 -28.37 -34.01 13.43
C VAL A 340 -28.62 -33.21 14.71
N GLU A 341 -28.17 -33.74 15.86
CA GLU A 341 -28.27 -33.12 17.19
C GLU A 341 -27.64 -31.72 17.25
N ILE A 342 -26.63 -31.44 16.41
CA ILE A 342 -25.99 -30.13 16.36
C ILE A 342 -26.96 -29.02 15.92
N LEU A 343 -27.91 -29.36 15.04
CA LEU A 343 -28.92 -28.40 14.57
C LEU A 343 -29.89 -28.03 15.68
N GLU A 344 -30.19 -28.97 16.59
CA GLU A 344 -30.99 -28.71 17.78
C GLU A 344 -30.25 -27.83 18.80
N GLN A 345 -28.92 -27.90 18.85
CA GLN A 345 -28.09 -27.05 19.70
C GLN A 345 -27.90 -25.65 19.14
N ILE A 346 -27.76 -25.49 17.82
CA ILE A 346 -27.54 -24.20 17.17
C ILE A 346 -28.83 -23.37 17.10
N LYS A 347 -29.98 -24.00 16.87
CA LYS A 347 -31.27 -23.32 16.77
C LYS A 347 -31.56 -22.33 17.92
N PRO A 348 -31.46 -22.71 19.21
CA PRO A 348 -31.71 -21.76 20.31
C PRO A 348 -30.68 -20.63 20.39
N VAL A 349 -29.47 -20.85 19.87
CA VAL A 349 -28.45 -19.79 19.77
C VAL A 349 -28.86 -18.78 18.70
N ILE A 350 -29.27 -19.23 17.51
CA ILE A 350 -29.80 -18.36 16.44
C ILE A 350 -30.97 -17.51 16.96
N GLU A 351 -31.93 -18.14 17.64
CA GLU A 351 -33.14 -17.46 18.16
C GLU A 351 -32.83 -16.42 19.26
N ARG A 352 -31.68 -16.52 19.94
CA ARG A 352 -31.24 -15.56 20.98
C ARG A 352 -30.73 -14.24 20.41
N TYR A 353 -30.29 -14.24 19.15
CA TYR A 353 -29.65 -13.08 18.52
C TYR A 353 -30.46 -12.58 17.31
N PRO A 354 -31.73 -12.14 17.47
CA PRO A 354 -32.53 -11.66 16.35
C PRO A 354 -31.92 -10.37 15.75
N GLY A 355 -31.95 -10.25 14.43
CA GLY A 355 -31.42 -9.07 13.73
C GLY A 355 -31.87 -8.96 12.27
N GLU A 356 -31.16 -8.15 11.49
CA GLU A 356 -31.54 -7.87 10.08
C GLU A 356 -30.86 -8.81 9.06
N CYS A 357 -29.84 -9.57 9.47
CA CYS A 357 -29.04 -10.38 8.56
C CYS A 357 -29.72 -11.71 8.21
N ILE A 358 -29.66 -12.09 6.94
CA ILE A 358 -30.17 -13.38 6.46
C ILE A 358 -29.20 -14.50 6.84
N SER A 359 -29.67 -15.49 7.59
CA SER A 359 -28.87 -16.64 7.98
C SER A 359 -28.86 -17.72 6.89
N PHE A 360 -27.68 -18.26 6.64
CA PHE A 360 -27.42 -19.35 5.70
C PHE A 360 -26.68 -20.47 6.42
N LEU A 361 -26.96 -21.70 6.04
CA LEU A 361 -26.32 -22.89 6.59
C LEU A 361 -25.67 -23.65 5.42
N ARG A 362 -24.35 -23.76 5.43
CA ARG A 362 -23.57 -24.50 4.43
C ARG A 362 -23.19 -25.86 5.00
N ILE A 363 -23.83 -26.90 4.50
CA ILE A 363 -23.60 -28.27 4.94
C ILE A 363 -22.55 -28.90 4.03
N LYS A 364 -21.37 -29.21 4.57
CA LYS A 364 -20.35 -30.03 3.90
C LYS A 364 -20.71 -31.50 4.14
N LEU A 365 -20.96 -32.24 3.06
CA LEU A 365 -21.38 -33.64 3.13
C LEU A 365 -20.18 -34.58 3.19
N ASP A 366 -19.35 -34.55 2.16
CA ASP A 366 -18.10 -35.27 2.03
C ASP A 366 -17.17 -34.51 1.07
N GLY A 367 -15.93 -34.99 0.88
CA GLY A 367 -14.96 -34.37 -0.03
C GLY A 367 -15.29 -34.56 -1.52
N GLU A 368 -16.25 -35.41 -1.86
CA GLU A 368 -16.61 -35.74 -3.25
C GLU A 368 -17.86 -34.99 -3.73
N HIS A 369 -18.71 -34.52 -2.82
CA HIS A 369 -19.94 -33.82 -3.12
C HIS A 369 -19.86 -32.33 -2.82
N PRO A 370 -20.46 -31.48 -3.68
CA PRO A 370 -20.50 -30.05 -3.44
C PRO A 370 -21.30 -29.74 -2.17
N PRO A 371 -20.88 -28.74 -1.38
CA PRO A 371 -21.59 -28.36 -0.17
C PRO A 371 -22.97 -27.81 -0.49
N VAL A 372 -23.96 -28.15 0.33
CA VAL A 372 -25.34 -27.70 0.19
C VAL A 372 -25.52 -26.38 0.94
N LEU A 373 -26.00 -25.35 0.24
CA LEU A 373 -26.32 -24.05 0.85
C LEU A 373 -27.83 -23.95 1.11
N VAL A 374 -28.21 -23.85 2.38
CA VAL A 374 -29.59 -23.69 2.83
C VAL A 374 -29.78 -22.25 3.30
N LYS A 375 -30.75 -21.54 2.73
CA LYS A 375 -31.21 -20.25 3.26
C LYS A 375 -32.23 -20.53 4.37
N LEU A 376 -32.00 -20.00 5.57
CA LEU A 376 -32.95 -20.13 6.67
C LEU A 376 -34.16 -19.19 6.47
N GLY A 377 -35.27 -19.51 7.13
CA GLY A 377 -36.48 -18.69 7.13
C GLY A 377 -36.24 -17.26 7.65
N ASP A 378 -37.13 -16.33 7.31
CA ASP A 378 -37.00 -14.93 7.74
C ASP A 378 -37.12 -14.77 9.27
N GLU A 379 -37.73 -15.74 9.95
CA GLU A 379 -37.80 -15.85 11.42
C GLU A 379 -36.45 -16.15 12.08
N TYR A 380 -35.46 -16.63 11.32
CA TYR A 380 -34.11 -16.95 11.78
C TYR A 380 -33.07 -15.90 11.37
N ARG A 381 -33.51 -14.67 11.11
CA ARG A 381 -32.60 -13.55 10.86
C ARG A 381 -31.87 -13.16 12.12
N THR A 382 -30.56 -12.93 11.99
CA THR A 382 -29.69 -12.70 13.14
C THR A 382 -28.95 -11.38 13.06
N ASP A 383 -28.45 -10.92 14.20
CA ASP A 383 -27.50 -9.81 14.27
C ASP A 383 -26.06 -10.33 14.17
N ALA A 384 -25.14 -9.51 13.65
CA ALA A 384 -23.73 -9.85 13.52
C ALA A 384 -22.94 -9.62 14.84
N HIS A 385 -23.60 -9.79 15.99
CA HIS A 385 -23.02 -9.47 17.28
C HIS A 385 -21.87 -10.44 17.64
N PRO A 386 -20.71 -9.98 18.16
CA PRO A 386 -19.56 -10.86 18.45
C PRO A 386 -19.87 -12.03 19.39
N GLY A 387 -20.83 -11.86 20.30
CA GLY A 387 -21.29 -12.93 21.19
C GLY A 387 -21.93 -14.11 20.45
N TYR A 388 -22.67 -13.83 19.37
CA TYR A 388 -23.28 -14.87 18.53
C TYR A 388 -22.21 -15.74 17.87
N PHE A 389 -21.16 -15.12 17.33
CA PHE A 389 -20.03 -15.83 16.72
C PHE A 389 -19.36 -16.78 17.71
N ARG A 390 -19.08 -16.29 18.93
CA ARG A 390 -18.44 -17.12 19.97
C ARG A 390 -19.29 -18.31 20.39
N GLU A 391 -20.60 -18.12 20.57
CA GLU A 391 -21.49 -19.23 20.96
C GLU A 391 -21.58 -20.29 19.85
N VAL A 392 -21.67 -19.88 18.59
CA VAL A 392 -21.69 -20.82 17.45
C VAL A 392 -20.35 -21.54 17.28
N GLU A 393 -19.22 -20.83 17.42
CA GLU A 393 -17.88 -21.43 17.38
C GLU A 393 -17.61 -22.39 18.53
N THR A 394 -18.24 -22.19 19.68
CA THR A 394 -18.14 -23.12 20.81
C THR A 394 -18.81 -24.47 20.50
N ILE A 395 -19.84 -24.46 19.65
CA ILE A 395 -20.61 -25.66 19.28
C ILE A 395 -19.97 -26.37 18.08
N LEU A 396 -19.56 -25.61 17.05
CA LEU A 396 -19.11 -26.15 15.76
C LEU A 396 -17.60 -26.08 15.51
N GLY A 397 -16.84 -25.46 16.42
CA GLY A 397 -15.42 -25.19 16.25
C GLY A 397 -15.13 -23.80 15.68
N GLN A 398 -13.88 -23.34 15.84
CA GLN A 398 -13.45 -22.01 15.36
C GLN A 398 -13.55 -21.89 13.84
N GLY A 399 -13.97 -20.71 13.35
CA GLY A 399 -14.08 -20.41 11.93
C GLY A 399 -15.27 -21.04 11.21
N CYS A 400 -16.21 -21.64 11.94
CA CYS A 400 -17.43 -22.21 11.37
C CYS A 400 -18.50 -21.16 10.99
N ILE A 401 -18.31 -19.89 11.33
CA ILE A 401 -19.31 -18.84 11.12
C ILE A 401 -18.67 -17.59 10.52
N GLU A 402 -19.23 -17.09 9.43
CA GLU A 402 -18.72 -15.91 8.73
C GLU A 402 -19.85 -14.96 8.33
N THR A 403 -19.61 -13.65 8.38
CA THR A 403 -20.54 -12.68 7.78
C THR A 403 -20.52 -12.77 6.25
N ARG A 404 -21.65 -12.50 5.60
CA ARG A 404 -21.78 -12.36 4.15
C ARG A 404 -22.07 -10.91 3.78
N CYS A 405 -21.25 -10.41 2.88
CA CYS A 405 -21.35 -9.07 2.32
C CYS A 405 -22.59 -8.94 1.42
N ALA A 406 -23.31 -7.84 1.56
CA ALA A 406 -24.42 -7.47 0.67
C ALA A 406 -23.91 -7.32 -0.76
N PRO A 407 -24.64 -7.79 -1.79
CA PRO A 407 -24.28 -7.47 -3.16
C PRO A 407 -24.24 -5.95 -3.36
N VAL A 408 -23.33 -5.47 -4.22
CA VAL A 408 -23.29 -4.06 -4.58
C VAL A 408 -24.62 -3.71 -5.25
N LYS A 409 -25.34 -2.72 -4.69
CA LYS A 409 -26.69 -2.41 -5.18
C LYS A 409 -26.59 -1.83 -6.57
N GLU A 410 -27.19 -2.50 -7.56
CA GLU A 410 -27.27 -1.95 -8.91
C GLU A 410 -28.15 -0.69 -8.90
N LYS A 411 -27.67 0.36 -9.57
CA LYS A 411 -28.40 1.61 -9.67
C LYS A 411 -29.58 1.40 -10.62
N VAL A 412 -30.79 1.29 -10.07
CA VAL A 412 -32.02 1.21 -10.87
C VAL A 412 -32.21 2.54 -11.59
N LYS A 413 -31.77 2.62 -12.85
CA LYS A 413 -32.02 3.78 -13.71
C LYS A 413 -33.54 3.91 -13.92
N LYS A 414 -34.18 4.90 -13.27
CA LYS A 414 -35.55 5.30 -13.62
C LYS A 414 -35.55 5.63 -15.12
N LYS A 415 -36.19 4.79 -15.94
CA LYS A 415 -36.38 5.08 -17.38
C LYS A 415 -36.92 6.49 -17.51
N LYS A 416 -36.18 7.35 -18.23
CA LYS A 416 -36.65 8.70 -18.55
C LYS A 416 -38.01 8.57 -19.24
N ARG A 417 -39.00 9.33 -18.76
CA ARG A 417 -40.44 9.29 -19.13
C ARG A 417 -40.71 9.52 -20.64
N TRP A 418 -39.68 9.78 -21.45
CA TRP A 418 -39.74 10.18 -22.86
C TRP A 418 -39.57 9.01 -23.85
N GLN A 419 -39.35 7.77 -23.40
CA GLN A 419 -39.21 6.60 -24.29
C GLN A 419 -40.53 5.91 -24.70
N LYS A 420 -41.70 6.48 -24.39
CA LYS A 420 -42.96 6.09 -25.06
C LYS A 420 -43.13 6.95 -26.32
N LYS A 421 -42.53 6.55 -27.44
CA LYS A 421 -43.04 6.98 -28.76
C LYS A 421 -44.44 6.38 -28.91
N PRO A 422 -45.48 7.16 -29.28
CA PRO A 422 -46.74 6.57 -29.69
C PRO A 422 -46.49 5.78 -30.99
N ALA A 423 -47.02 4.56 -31.07
CA ALA A 423 -47.02 3.79 -32.30
C ALA A 423 -47.75 4.60 -33.40
N PRO A 424 -47.23 4.66 -34.64
CA PRO A 424 -47.97 5.29 -35.73
C PRO A 424 -49.24 4.47 -36.03
N ALA A 425 -50.34 5.20 -36.19
CA ALA A 425 -51.67 4.68 -36.52
C ALA A 425 -51.77 4.16 -37.95
#